data_AF-B4E094-F1
#
_entry.id   AF-B4E094-F1
#
_cell.length_a   1.000
_cell.length_b   1.000
_cell.length_c   1.000
_cell.angle_alpha   90.00
_cell.angle_beta   90.00
_cell.angle_gamma   90.00
#
_symmetry.space_group_name_H-M   'P 1'
#
loop_
_entity.id
_entity.type
_entity.pdbx_description
1 polymer ?
#
loop_
_entity_poly.entity_id
_entity_poly.type
_entity_poly.pdbx_seq_one_letter_code
_entity_poly.pdbx_strand_id
1 'polypeptide(L)'
;METVISSDSSPAVENEHPQETPESNNSVYTSFMKSHRCYDLIPTSSKLVVFDTSLQVKKAFFALVTNGVRAAPLWDSKKQSFVGMLTITDFINILHRYYKSALVQIYELEEHKIETWREVYLQDSFKPLVCISPNAR
;
A
#
# COMPACT_ATOMS: atom_id res chain seq x y z
N MET A 1 2.39 -86.03 0.81
CA MET A 1 1.06 -85.39 0.87
C MET A 1 1.21 -84.26 1.87
N GLU A 2 1.08 -82.98 1.54
CA GLU A 2 0.37 -82.29 0.45
C GLU A 2 1.12 -81.02 0.02
N THR A 3 0.77 -80.52 -1.16
CA THR A 3 1.29 -79.32 -1.85
C THR A 3 0.29 -78.18 -1.67
N VAL A 4 0.69 -76.96 -1.27
CA VAL A 4 -0.06 -75.70 -1.53
C VAL A 4 0.95 -74.53 -1.60
N ILE A 5 1.35 -74.11 -2.80
CA ILE A 5 0.94 -72.90 -3.56
C ILE A 5 1.31 -71.56 -2.89
N SER A 6 2.23 -70.88 -3.57
CA SER A 6 2.71 -69.51 -3.44
C SER A 6 1.61 -68.44 -3.55
N SER A 7 1.71 -67.41 -2.71
CA SER A 7 1.18 -66.08 -3.02
C SER A 7 2.19 -65.03 -2.54
N ASP A 8 2.85 -64.43 -3.51
CA ASP A 8 3.75 -63.29 -3.39
C ASP A 8 2.93 -62.05 -3.03
N SER A 9 3.23 -61.41 -1.90
CA SER A 9 2.58 -60.18 -1.44
C SER A 9 3.65 -59.12 -1.29
N SER A 10 3.93 -58.39 -2.37
CA SER A 10 4.74 -57.17 -2.33
C SER A 10 4.06 -56.12 -1.42
N PRO A 11 4.80 -55.36 -0.59
CA PRO A 11 4.21 -54.28 0.17
C PRO A 11 3.83 -53.16 -0.81
N ALA A 12 2.56 -52.77 -0.80
CA ALA A 12 2.12 -51.56 -1.48
C ALA A 12 2.86 -50.37 -0.87
N VAL A 13 3.64 -49.67 -1.69
CA VAL A 13 4.21 -48.37 -1.32
C VAL A 13 3.03 -47.40 -1.22
N GLU A 14 2.58 -47.14 0.01
CA GLU A 14 1.70 -46.01 0.29
C GLU A 14 2.46 -44.73 -0.09
N ASN A 15 2.11 -44.17 -1.25
CA ASN A 15 2.46 -42.81 -1.61
C ASN A 15 1.76 -41.87 -0.62
N GLU A 16 2.37 -41.61 0.53
CA GLU A 16 2.03 -40.47 1.38
C GLU A 16 2.40 -39.20 0.60
N HIS A 17 1.46 -38.72 -0.21
CA HIS A 17 1.48 -37.34 -0.66
C HIS A 17 1.27 -36.49 0.60
N PRO A 18 2.24 -35.66 1.03
CA PRO A 18 2.04 -34.82 2.20
C PRO A 18 0.79 -33.96 1.93
N GLN A 19 -0.26 -34.15 2.73
CA GLN A 19 -1.39 -33.24 2.71
C GLN A 19 -0.85 -31.85 3.04
N GLU A 20 -0.71 -30.99 2.02
CA GLU A 20 -0.41 -29.58 2.21
C GLU A 20 -1.56 -28.95 2.99
N THR A 21 -1.42 -28.91 4.31
CA THR A 21 -2.39 -28.22 5.15
C THR A 21 -2.25 -26.71 4.95
N PRO A 22 -3.34 -25.94 5.01
CA PRO A 22 -3.29 -24.48 4.88
C PRO A 22 -2.35 -23.82 5.91
N GLU A 23 -2.09 -24.47 7.04
CA GLU A 23 -1.11 -24.04 8.05
C GLU A 23 0.34 -24.13 7.56
N SER A 24 0.69 -25.20 6.83
CA SER A 24 1.99 -25.35 6.15
C SER A 24 2.23 -24.20 5.16
N ASN A 25 1.21 -23.88 4.35
CA ASN A 25 1.28 -22.81 3.35
C ASN A 25 1.40 -21.41 3.99
N ASN A 26 0.70 -21.13 5.09
CA ASN A 26 0.83 -19.85 5.79
C ASN A 26 2.24 -19.66 6.39
N SER A 27 2.89 -20.75 6.83
CA SER A 27 4.26 -20.72 7.33
C SER A 27 5.27 -20.34 6.23
N VAL A 28 5.03 -20.76 4.99
CA VAL A 28 5.88 -20.45 3.82
C VAL A 28 5.80 -18.96 3.49
N TYR A 29 4.60 -18.38 3.38
CA TYR A 29 4.46 -16.93 3.10
C TYR A 29 5.03 -16.06 4.21
N THR A 30 4.83 -16.45 5.46
CA THR A 30 5.39 -15.73 6.62
C THR A 30 6.92 -15.76 6.60
N SER A 31 7.51 -16.93 6.33
CA SER A 31 8.97 -17.08 6.26
C SER A 31 9.56 -16.33 5.07
N PHE A 32 8.85 -16.32 3.94
CA PHE A 32 9.23 -15.54 2.75
C PHE A 32 9.20 -14.03 3.04
N MET A 33 8.10 -13.51 3.59
CA MET A 33 7.99 -12.07 3.91
C MET A 33 9.03 -11.63 4.95
N LYS A 34 9.37 -12.47 5.93
CA LYS A 34 10.41 -12.18 6.93
C LYS A 34 11.84 -12.25 6.39
N SER A 35 12.06 -12.93 5.27
CA SER A 35 13.39 -13.07 4.66
C SER A 35 13.69 -12.02 3.61
N HIS A 36 12.71 -11.20 3.21
CA HIS A 36 12.86 -10.14 2.21
C HIS A 36 12.64 -8.76 2.83
N ARG A 37 13.46 -7.79 2.44
CA ARG A 37 13.36 -6.40 2.90
C ARG A 37 12.39 -5.63 2.00
N CYS A 38 11.79 -4.56 2.52
CA CYS A 38 10.97 -3.66 1.68
C CYS A 38 11.75 -3.11 0.48
N TYR A 39 13.07 -2.91 0.64
CA TYR A 39 13.95 -2.46 -0.44
C TYR A 39 14.03 -3.48 -1.59
N ASP A 40 13.97 -4.77 -1.29
CA ASP A 40 14.03 -5.84 -2.30
C ASP A 40 12.77 -5.85 -3.20
N LEU A 41 11.69 -5.17 -2.78
CA LEU A 41 10.44 -5.02 -3.55
C LEU A 41 10.43 -3.80 -4.47
N ILE A 42 11.38 -2.87 -4.31
CA ILE A 42 11.44 -1.65 -5.12
C ILE A 42 12.00 -2.03 -6.51
N PRO A 43 11.33 -1.66 -7.61
CA PRO A 43 11.84 -1.97 -8.95
C PRO A 43 13.15 -1.21 -9.21
N THR A 44 13.98 -1.73 -10.12
CA THR A 44 15.27 -1.13 -10.52
C THR A 44 15.14 0.34 -10.92
N SER A 45 14.00 0.73 -11.47
CA SER A 45 13.67 2.11 -11.78
C SER A 45 12.19 2.37 -11.48
N SER A 46 11.91 3.51 -10.84
CA SER A 46 10.55 4.03 -10.64
C SER A 46 10.56 5.55 -10.62
N LYS A 47 9.38 6.13 -10.78
CA LYS A 47 9.14 7.57 -10.66
C LYS A 47 8.36 7.83 -9.38
N LEU A 48 8.80 8.82 -8.61
CA LEU A 48 8.10 9.29 -7.41
C LEU A 48 7.65 10.73 -7.62
N VAL A 49 6.37 11.00 -7.40
CA VAL A 49 5.80 12.36 -7.40
C VAL A 49 5.69 12.81 -5.95
N VAL A 50 6.27 13.96 -5.61
CA VAL A 50 6.21 14.58 -4.28
C VAL A 50 5.61 15.97 -4.43
N PHE A 51 4.69 16.34 -3.53
CA PHE A 51 4.11 17.68 -3.52
C PHE A 51 4.58 18.47 -2.31
N ASP A 52 4.93 19.73 -2.52
CA ASP A 52 5.08 20.69 -1.43
C ASP A 52 3.71 21.02 -0.84
N THR A 53 3.61 21.15 0.49
CA THR A 53 2.34 21.45 1.16
C THR A 53 1.75 22.82 0.81
N SER A 54 2.54 23.73 0.25
CA SER A 54 2.06 25.02 -0.25
C SER A 54 1.38 24.94 -1.63
N LEU A 55 1.43 23.78 -2.29
CA LEU A 55 0.80 23.56 -3.60
C LEU A 55 -0.73 23.65 -3.47
N GLN A 56 -1.37 24.26 -4.48
CA GLN A 56 -2.83 24.28 -4.59
C GLN A 56 -3.40 22.88 -4.80
N VAL A 57 -4.50 22.59 -4.11
CA VAL A 57 -5.17 21.29 -4.12
C VAL A 57 -5.60 20.88 -5.54
N LYS A 58 -6.22 21.78 -6.31
CA LYS A 58 -6.56 21.55 -7.73
C LYS A 58 -5.36 21.15 -8.60
N LYS A 59 -4.20 21.79 -8.40
CA LYS A 59 -2.97 21.48 -9.14
C LYS A 59 -2.41 20.12 -8.75
N ALA A 60 -2.43 19.80 -7.46
CA ALA A 60 -2.01 18.50 -6.96
C ALA A 60 -2.85 17.36 -7.56
N PHE A 61 -4.17 17.53 -7.66
CA PHE A 61 -5.03 16.53 -8.31
C PHE A 61 -4.73 16.36 -9.79
N PHE A 62 -4.60 17.46 -10.51
CA PHE A 62 -4.24 17.40 -11.93
C PHE A 62 -2.88 16.70 -12.11
N ALA A 63 -1.91 16.98 -11.23
CA ALA A 63 -0.62 16.31 -11.25
C ALA A 63 -0.75 14.80 -10.97
N LEU A 64 -1.58 14.35 -10.03
CA LEU A 64 -1.80 12.91 -9.80
C LEU A 64 -2.32 12.22 -11.07
N VAL A 65 -3.35 12.79 -11.71
CA VAL A 65 -3.96 12.24 -12.93
C VAL A 65 -2.98 12.21 -14.09
N THR A 66 -2.29 13.32 -14.37
CA THR A 66 -1.33 13.42 -15.47
C THR A 66 -0.10 12.53 -15.29
N ASN A 67 0.30 12.27 -14.05
CA ASN A 67 1.41 11.38 -13.75
C ASN A 67 0.98 9.91 -13.59
N GLY A 68 -0.32 9.60 -13.67
CA GLY A 68 -0.85 8.24 -13.53
C GLY A 68 -0.66 7.63 -12.14
N VAL A 69 -0.55 8.45 -11.10
CA VAL A 69 -0.33 8.01 -9.71
C VAL A 69 -1.55 8.27 -8.84
N ARG A 70 -1.79 7.39 -7.86
CA ARG A 70 -2.97 7.47 -6.96
C ARG A 70 -2.67 8.11 -5.61
N ALA A 71 -1.39 8.34 -5.32
CA ALA A 71 -0.96 8.99 -4.10
C ALA A 71 0.41 9.66 -4.32
N ALA A 72 0.70 10.67 -3.51
CA ALA A 72 1.98 11.36 -3.49
C ALA A 72 2.37 11.71 -2.04
N PRO A 73 3.65 11.55 -1.64
CA PRO A 73 4.13 12.09 -0.39
C PRO A 73 4.03 13.62 -0.34
N LEU A 74 3.82 14.14 0.86
CA LEU A 74 3.76 15.57 1.14
C LEU A 74 5.04 16.03 1.84
N TRP A 75 5.71 16.99 1.23
CA TRP A 75 6.91 17.63 1.75
C TRP A 75 6.57 19.00 2.33
N ASP A 76 6.95 19.23 3.59
CA ASP A 76 6.88 20.56 4.22
C ASP A 76 8.25 21.22 4.10
N SER A 77 8.39 22.19 3.19
CA SER A 77 9.65 22.92 2.97
C SER A 77 10.10 23.75 4.17
N LYS A 78 9.20 24.14 5.08
CA LYS A 78 9.60 24.90 6.29
C LYS A 78 10.20 23.96 7.32
N LYS A 79 9.62 22.76 7.48
CA LYS A 79 10.09 21.74 8.42
C LYS A 79 11.16 20.81 7.84
N GLN A 80 11.40 20.89 6.53
CA GLN A 80 12.32 20.02 5.80
C GLN A 80 12.03 18.53 6.07
N SER A 81 10.76 18.13 6.02
CA SER A 81 10.35 16.76 6.34
C SER A 81 9.09 16.33 5.57
N PHE A 82 8.93 15.01 5.44
CA PHE A 82 7.69 14.42 4.96
C PHE A 82 6.63 14.44 6.07
N VAL A 83 5.50 15.08 5.79
CA VAL A 83 4.44 15.33 6.79
C VAL A 83 3.15 14.58 6.49
N GLY A 84 3.17 13.64 5.55
CA GLY A 84 2.01 12.80 5.25
C GLY A 84 1.95 12.38 3.79
N MET A 85 0.78 11.89 3.39
CA MET A 85 0.45 11.48 2.04
C MET A 85 -0.77 12.26 1.57
N LEU A 86 -0.85 12.52 0.28
CA LEU A 86 -2.07 12.92 -0.41
C LEU A 86 -2.55 11.76 -1.28
N THR A 87 -3.80 11.37 -1.11
CA THR A 87 -4.40 10.17 -1.68
C THR A 87 -5.77 10.46 -2.30
N ILE A 88 -6.33 9.48 -3.01
CA ILE A 88 -7.71 9.55 -3.50
C ILE A 88 -8.72 9.72 -2.36
N THR A 89 -8.45 9.16 -1.17
CA THR A 89 -9.34 9.31 -0.01
C THR A 89 -9.45 10.77 0.41
N ASP A 90 -8.33 11.50 0.40
CA ASP A 90 -8.31 12.93 0.72
C ASP A 90 -9.15 13.72 -0.30
N PHE A 91 -9.07 13.36 -1.58
CA PHE A 91 -9.90 13.95 -2.62
C PHE A 91 -11.40 13.73 -2.39
N ILE A 92 -11.81 12.49 -2.08
CA ILE A 92 -13.20 12.17 -1.76
C ILE A 92 -13.69 13.01 -0.57
N ASN A 93 -12.87 13.10 0.48
CA ASN A 93 -13.20 13.90 1.66
C ASN A 93 -13.36 15.39 1.34
N ILE A 94 -12.48 15.92 0.49
CA ILE A 94 -12.56 17.32 0.04
C ILE A 94 -13.83 17.55 -0.77
N LEU A 95 -14.10 16.71 -1.77
CA LEU A 95 -15.32 16.82 -2.57
C LEU A 95 -16.57 16.75 -1.68
N HIS A 96 -16.66 15.75 -0.81
CA HIS A 96 -17.80 15.58 0.07
C HIS A 96 -18.01 16.77 1.03
N ARG A 97 -16.93 17.42 1.47
CA ARG A 97 -16.99 18.59 2.36
C ARG A 97 -17.56 19.83 1.68
N TYR A 98 -17.13 20.10 0.46
CA TYR A 98 -17.46 21.35 -0.23
C TYR A 98 -18.56 21.19 -1.29
N TYR A 99 -18.94 19.95 -1.63
CA TYR A 99 -20.05 19.70 -2.52
C TYR A 99 -21.37 20.22 -1.91
N LYS A 100 -22.07 21.07 -2.67
CA LYS A 100 -23.39 21.60 -2.32
C LYS A 100 -24.47 21.07 -3.26
N SER A 101 -24.22 21.18 -4.57
CA SER A 101 -25.14 20.76 -5.64
C SER A 101 -24.37 20.61 -6.94
N ALA A 102 -24.85 19.77 -7.86
CA ALA A 102 -24.23 19.54 -9.17
C ALA A 102 -24.12 20.80 -10.03
N LEU A 103 -24.94 21.83 -9.74
CA LEU A 103 -24.94 23.10 -10.47
C LEU A 103 -24.00 24.16 -9.87
N VAL A 104 -23.35 23.86 -8.74
CA VAL A 104 -22.50 24.82 -8.02
C VAL A 104 -21.05 24.34 -8.07
N GLN A 105 -20.17 25.15 -8.66
CA GLN A 105 -18.75 24.87 -8.70
C GLN A 105 -18.13 24.95 -7.30
N ILE A 106 -17.17 24.07 -7.04
CA ILE A 106 -16.45 23.99 -5.77
C ILE A 106 -15.24 24.94 -5.83
N TYR A 107 -15.47 26.23 -5.65
CA TYR A 107 -14.42 27.27 -5.73
C TYR A 107 -13.31 27.06 -4.70
N GLU A 108 -13.64 26.51 -3.55
CA GLU A 108 -12.70 26.18 -2.49
C GLU A 108 -11.62 25.20 -2.95
N LEU A 109 -11.90 24.34 -3.92
CA LEU A 109 -10.91 23.40 -4.46
C LEU A 109 -9.79 24.11 -5.23
N GLU A 110 -10.12 25.25 -5.83
CA GLU A 110 -9.23 25.98 -6.73
C GLU A 110 -8.25 26.86 -5.95
N GLU A 111 -8.71 27.46 -4.87
CA GLU A 111 -7.96 28.46 -4.11
C GLU A 111 -7.15 27.88 -2.95
N HIS A 112 -7.61 26.79 -2.31
CA HIS A 112 -6.94 26.26 -1.12
C HIS A 112 -5.64 25.50 -1.43
N LYS A 113 -4.68 25.65 -0.51
CA LYS A 113 -3.43 24.88 -0.47
C LYS A 113 -3.61 23.59 0.31
N ILE A 114 -2.73 22.63 0.06
CA ILE A 114 -2.71 21.36 0.80
C ILE A 114 -2.55 21.60 2.30
N GLU A 115 -1.66 22.51 2.73
CA GLU A 115 -1.45 22.85 4.14
C GLU A 115 -2.76 23.30 4.83
N THR A 116 -3.51 24.20 4.21
CA THR A 116 -4.77 24.72 4.76
C THR A 116 -5.82 23.63 4.90
N TRP A 117 -5.93 22.74 3.91
CA TRP A 117 -6.88 21.62 4.00
C TRP A 117 -6.52 20.66 5.13
N ARG A 118 -5.23 20.32 5.27
CA ARG A 118 -4.76 19.40 6.31
C ARG A 118 -5.03 19.93 7.71
N GLU A 119 -4.84 21.23 7.93
CA GLU A 119 -5.13 21.86 9.21
C GLU A 119 -6.61 21.78 9.60
N VAL A 120 -7.53 21.78 8.63
CA VAL A 120 -8.98 21.70 8.91
C VAL A 120 -9.43 20.27 9.22
N TYR A 121 -8.81 19.25 8.61
CA TYR A 121 -9.33 17.88 8.65
C TYR A 121 -8.47 16.88 9.45
N LEU A 122 -7.17 17.13 9.60
CA LEU A 122 -6.24 16.17 10.22
C LEU A 122 -5.83 16.53 11.65
N GLN A 123 -6.43 17.55 12.26
CA GLN A 123 -6.11 17.94 13.65
C GLN A 123 -6.27 16.78 14.65
N ASP A 124 -7.21 15.85 14.41
CA ASP A 124 -7.52 14.78 15.36
C ASP A 124 -6.81 13.44 15.09
N SER A 125 -5.98 13.32 14.04
CA SER A 125 -5.42 12.01 13.66
C SER A 125 -4.03 12.02 13.03
N PHE A 126 -3.17 12.96 13.42
CA PHE A 126 -1.80 12.95 12.90
C PHE A 126 -0.99 11.77 13.46
N LYS A 127 -0.87 10.71 12.68
CA LYS A 127 0.09 9.63 12.92
C LYS A 127 1.39 9.93 12.18
N PRO A 128 2.55 9.96 12.88
CA PRO A 128 3.84 10.12 12.23
C PRO A 128 4.06 9.06 11.16
N LEU A 129 4.74 9.44 10.07
CA LEU A 129 5.18 8.48 9.07
C LEU A 129 6.24 7.57 9.69
N VAL A 130 6.11 6.26 9.44
CA VAL A 130 7.12 5.28 9.81
C VAL A 130 8.10 5.16 8.65
N CYS A 131 9.39 5.29 8.94
CA CYS A 131 10.45 5.06 7.98
C CYS A 131 11.25 3.80 8.37
N ILE A 132 11.73 3.09 7.36
CA ILE A 132 12.54 1.90 7.53
C ILE A 132 13.79 2.09 6.69
N SER A 133 14.97 1.84 7.29
CA SER A 133 16.24 1.92 6.57
C SER A 133 16.30 0.83 5.49
N PRO A 134 16.93 1.08 4.32
CA PRO A 134 17.15 0.04 3.30
C PRO A 134 17.83 -1.23 3.83
N ASN A 135 18.60 -1.09 4.91
CA ASN A 135 19.33 -2.19 5.54
C ASN A 135 18.59 -2.85 6.72
N ALA A 136 17.40 -2.38 7.08
CA ALA A 136 16.61 -2.97 8.16
C ALA A 136 16.09 -4.36 7.77
N ARG A 137 16.04 -5.26 8.75
CA ARG A 137 15.51 -6.63 8.64
C ARG A 137 14.27 -6.79 9.51
#